data_AF-A0AAV9V3K3-F1
#
_entry.id   AF-A0AAV9V3K3-F1
#
_cell.length_a   1.000
_cell.length_b   1.000
_cell.length_c   1.000
_cell.angle_alpha   90.00
_cell.angle_beta   90.00
_cell.angle_gamma   90.00
#
_symmetry.space_group_name_H-M   'P 1'
#
loop_
_entity.id
_entity.type
_entity.pdbx_description
1 polymer ?
#
loop_
_entity_poly.entity_id
_entity_poly.type
_entity_poly.pdbx_seq_one_letter_code
_entity_poly.pdbx_strand_id
1 'polypeptide(L)'
;MSAYAYRPLRVLRRVVPTYPTNGLLAGAVNIRIQGTTRTAAGLLDHDIAYTARTFCVSSQCQSGHNKWSKIRHDKGRKDANKANSFSKLSEQITEYTKRYGPDPKTNGRLKLLLDQAKKSGMSGTIMENAVKRGQGLSISGKPLETVNIEGMTQEGVSFIVECVTDNKLRTLQDVRLIINKAGGKLTPVSYLFVKHPYMHLTGPEEMSPENQTAALEDPVLTLPIEYVGLLPGETSTWEARVEYSEPPLQLVEDMQKILPEGWSVTKTGLKYYPSDHVQVEDESEAGDAFRNFVEKLEDCSDVAEIYSNLRWSSYEPPKHEIVLTE
;
A
#
# COMPACT_ATOMS: atom_id res chain seq x y z
N MET A 1 -9.40 -46.45 -41.18
CA MET A 1 -8.08 -47.08 -40.99
C MET A 1 -7.03 -46.00 -40.82
N SER A 2 -6.66 -45.67 -39.57
CA SER A 2 -5.29 -45.32 -39.19
C SER A 2 -5.23 -45.30 -37.67
N ALA A 3 -4.20 -45.93 -37.12
CA ALA A 3 -4.18 -46.55 -35.81
C ALA A 3 -3.72 -45.61 -34.69
N TYR A 4 -4.18 -45.97 -33.49
CA TYR A 4 -3.78 -45.50 -32.16
C TYR A 4 -2.26 -45.52 -31.93
N ALA A 5 -1.76 -44.55 -31.16
CA ALA A 5 -0.66 -44.78 -30.22
C ALA A 5 -0.71 -43.77 -29.05
N TYR A 6 -1.24 -44.25 -27.93
CA TYR A 6 -1.17 -43.63 -26.61
C TYR A 6 0.29 -43.56 -26.11
N ARG A 7 0.72 -42.42 -25.56
CA ARG A 7 1.96 -42.29 -24.79
C ARG A 7 1.65 -42.38 -23.28
N PRO A 8 2.30 -43.26 -22.50
CA PRO A 8 2.08 -43.33 -21.06
C PRO A 8 2.88 -42.28 -20.27
N LEU A 9 2.28 -41.88 -19.15
CA LEU A 9 2.74 -40.95 -18.13
C LEU A 9 4.06 -41.42 -17.46
N ARG A 10 5.01 -40.49 -17.33
CA ARG A 10 6.29 -40.71 -16.65
C ARG A 10 6.11 -40.43 -15.15
N VAL A 11 6.05 -41.48 -14.34
CA VAL A 11 6.04 -41.39 -12.88
C VAL A 11 7.43 -40.93 -12.40
N LEU A 12 7.54 -39.68 -11.95
CA LEU A 12 8.72 -39.17 -11.25
C LEU A 12 8.69 -39.68 -9.81
N ARG A 13 9.41 -40.77 -9.52
CA ARG A 13 9.73 -41.15 -8.14
C ARG A 13 10.74 -40.15 -7.57
N ARG A 14 10.29 -39.33 -6.62
CA ARG A 14 11.12 -38.44 -5.81
C ARG A 14 11.94 -39.31 -4.87
N VAL A 15 13.22 -39.53 -5.19
CA VAL A 15 14.18 -40.16 -4.27
C VAL A 15 14.52 -39.10 -3.22
N VAL A 16 14.09 -39.32 -1.99
CA VAL A 16 14.49 -38.53 -0.82
C VAL A 16 15.86 -39.06 -0.38
N PRO A 17 16.94 -38.26 -0.41
CA PRO A 17 18.19 -38.69 0.19
C PRO A 17 18.06 -38.62 1.73
N THR A 18 18.03 -39.78 2.38
CA THR A 18 18.25 -39.90 3.82
C THR A 18 19.75 -39.70 4.08
N TYR A 19 20.10 -38.67 4.84
CA TYR A 19 21.47 -38.46 5.31
C TYR A 19 21.76 -39.48 6.43
N PRO A 20 22.85 -40.26 6.36
CA PRO A 20 23.32 -40.98 7.53
C PRO A 20 23.91 -39.98 8.54
N THR A 21 23.38 -40.00 9.75
CA THR A 21 24.01 -39.42 10.94
C THR A 21 25.32 -40.15 11.19
N ASN A 22 26.45 -39.54 10.85
CA ASN A 22 27.79 -40.00 11.25
C ASN A 22 28.39 -38.87 12.09
N GLY A 23 28.75 -39.06 13.36
CA GLY A 23 29.51 -40.21 13.86
C GLY A 23 30.96 -40.03 13.40
N LEU A 24 31.74 -39.29 14.19
CA LEU A 24 33.16 -39.01 13.98
C LEU A 24 33.95 -40.32 13.85
N LEU A 25 34.42 -40.63 12.65
CA LEU A 25 35.54 -41.54 12.42
C LEU A 25 36.51 -40.86 11.44
N ALA A 26 37.60 -40.32 11.99
CA ALA A 26 38.71 -39.79 11.24
C ALA A 26 39.49 -40.94 10.61
N GLY A 27 39.17 -41.28 9.36
CA GLY A 27 39.97 -42.19 8.54
C GLY A 27 41.04 -41.42 7.77
N ALA A 28 42.31 -41.57 8.16
CA ALA A 28 43.42 -41.09 7.34
C ALA A 28 43.58 -41.99 6.10
N VAL A 29 43.26 -41.46 4.92
CA VAL A 29 43.49 -42.15 3.64
C VAL A 29 44.91 -41.83 3.16
N ASN A 30 45.83 -42.79 3.29
CA ASN A 30 47.16 -42.70 2.70
C ASN A 30 47.11 -43.14 1.24
N ILE A 31 47.22 -42.20 0.30
CA ILE A 31 47.36 -42.49 -1.13
C ILE A 31 48.85 -42.74 -1.42
N ARG A 32 49.22 -44.01 -1.65
CA ARG A 32 50.59 -44.40 -2.06
C ARG A 32 50.68 -44.36 -3.58
N ILE A 33 51.28 -43.31 -4.13
CA ILE A 33 51.59 -43.24 -5.57
C ILE A 33 52.90 -44.00 -5.79
N GLN A 34 52.83 -45.21 -6.37
CA GLN A 34 54.01 -45.92 -6.86
C GLN A 34 54.35 -45.41 -8.27
N GLY A 35 55.32 -44.51 -8.36
CA GLY A 35 55.96 -44.13 -9.63
C GLY A 35 57.21 -44.97 -9.85
N THR A 36 57.20 -45.84 -10.86
CA THR A 36 58.41 -46.52 -11.35
C THR A 36 59.06 -45.64 -12.42
N THR A 37 60.28 -45.16 -12.16
CA THR A 37 61.15 -44.65 -13.23
C THR A 37 62.45 -45.43 -13.22
N ARG A 38 62.74 -46.07 -14.36
CA ARG A 38 64.05 -46.65 -14.69
C ARG A 38 64.73 -45.65 -15.62
N THR A 39 65.88 -45.11 -15.22
CA THR A 39 67.07 -45.00 -16.10
C THR A 39 68.31 -44.56 -15.32
N ALA A 40 69.33 -45.41 -15.44
CA ALA A 40 70.77 -45.18 -15.56
C ALA A 40 71.48 -44.00 -14.86
N ALA A 41 72.49 -44.40 -14.09
CA ALA A 41 73.84 -43.85 -13.96
C ALA A 41 74.03 -42.46 -13.28
N GLY A 42 74.82 -42.49 -12.21
CA GLY A 42 75.52 -41.30 -11.69
C GLY A 42 75.26 -41.07 -10.21
N LEU A 43 76.30 -41.28 -9.40
CA LEU A 43 76.37 -40.92 -7.99
C LEU A 43 75.93 -39.47 -7.75
N LEU A 44 75.12 -39.28 -6.71
CA LEU A 44 75.22 -38.26 -5.65
C LEU A 44 73.97 -38.38 -4.76
N ASP A 45 74.11 -39.00 -3.59
CA ASP A 45 73.06 -39.02 -2.56
C ASP A 45 72.89 -37.60 -2.01
N HIS A 46 71.83 -36.93 -2.42
CA HIS A 46 71.30 -35.77 -1.71
C HIS A 46 70.03 -36.21 -0.97
N ASP A 47 70.12 -36.26 0.36
CA ASP A 47 68.97 -36.40 1.25
C ASP A 47 68.04 -35.19 1.07
N ILE A 48 67.07 -35.32 0.17
CA ILE A 48 65.97 -34.36 0.05
C ILE A 48 65.01 -34.66 1.22
N ALA A 49 65.19 -33.93 2.32
CA ALA A 49 64.23 -33.90 3.41
C ALA A 49 62.88 -33.38 2.88
N TYR A 50 61.95 -34.29 2.58
CA TYR A 50 60.58 -33.94 2.27
C TYR A 50 59.89 -33.41 3.53
N THR A 51 59.91 -32.09 3.72
CA THR A 51 59.00 -31.40 4.65
C THR A 51 57.57 -31.60 4.18
N ALA A 52 56.89 -32.62 4.71
CA ALA A 52 55.47 -32.81 4.53
C ALA A 52 54.73 -31.66 5.24
N ARG A 53 54.19 -30.71 4.48
CA ARG A 53 53.23 -29.73 5.00
C ARG A 53 51.93 -30.45 5.32
N THR A 54 51.64 -30.65 6.59
CA THR A 54 50.34 -31.13 7.05
C THR A 54 49.30 -30.02 6.87
N PHE A 55 48.34 -30.23 5.96
CA PHE A 55 47.16 -29.36 5.87
C PHE A 55 46.21 -29.71 7.02
N CYS A 56 46.05 -28.79 7.98
CA CYS A 56 44.94 -28.87 8.94
C CYS A 56 43.67 -28.36 8.26
N VAL A 57 42.71 -29.26 8.01
CA VAL A 57 41.35 -28.88 7.64
C VAL A 57 40.56 -28.68 8.93
N SER A 58 40.60 -27.49 9.52
CA SER A 58 39.58 -27.12 10.50
C SER A 58 38.26 -26.95 9.75
N SER A 59 37.23 -27.71 10.11
CA SER A 59 35.88 -27.46 9.59
C SER A 59 35.50 -26.01 9.88
N GLN A 60 35.29 -25.20 8.84
CA GLN A 60 34.69 -23.88 9.01
C GLN A 60 33.38 -24.06 9.75
N CYS A 61 33.31 -23.53 10.97
CA CYS A 61 32.04 -23.39 11.66
C CYS A 61 31.19 -22.45 10.80
N GLN A 62 30.31 -23.01 9.97
CA GLN A 62 29.33 -22.22 9.26
C GLN A 62 28.44 -21.59 10.33
N SER A 63 28.63 -20.29 10.58
CA SER A 63 27.68 -19.52 11.37
C SER A 63 26.30 -19.70 10.72
N GLY A 64 25.39 -20.39 11.39
CA GLY A 64 24.07 -20.82 10.89
C GLY A 64 23.06 -19.69 10.62
N HIS A 65 23.52 -18.48 10.29
CA HIS A 65 22.67 -17.37 9.89
C HIS A 65 23.11 -16.87 8.51
N ASN A 66 22.30 -17.18 7.50
CA ASN A 66 22.49 -16.71 6.14
C ASN A 66 22.51 -15.17 6.11
N LYS A 67 23.72 -14.59 6.07
CA LYS A 67 23.97 -13.15 5.98
C LYS A 67 23.17 -12.50 4.85
N TRP A 68 23.01 -13.19 3.72
CA TRP A 68 22.21 -12.71 2.60
C TRP A 68 20.72 -12.60 2.94
N SER A 69 20.16 -13.59 3.64
CA SER A 69 18.76 -13.55 4.09
C SER A 69 18.51 -12.35 5.01
N LYS A 70 19.41 -12.12 5.97
CA LYS A 70 19.29 -10.98 6.90
C LYS A 70 19.41 -9.64 6.16
N ILE A 71 20.40 -9.49 5.28
CA ILE A 71 20.55 -8.29 4.43
C ILE A 71 19.33 -8.08 3.54
N ARG A 72 18.76 -9.15 2.96
CA ARG A 72 17.56 -9.06 2.12
C ARG A 72 16.35 -8.55 2.89
N HIS A 73 16.12 -9.07 4.10
CA HIS A 73 15.02 -8.62 4.95
C HIS A 73 15.22 -7.16 5.42
N ASP A 74 16.43 -6.83 5.86
CA ASP A 74 16.76 -5.47 6.31
C ASP A 74 16.65 -4.45 5.16
N LYS A 75 17.11 -4.82 3.96
CA LYS A 75 16.98 -3.98 2.77
C LYS A 75 15.52 -3.87 2.32
N GLY A 76 14.78 -4.97 2.27
CA GLY A 76 13.35 -4.96 1.90
C GLY A 76 12.52 -4.04 2.79
N ARG A 77 12.76 -4.07 4.11
CA ARG A 77 12.11 -3.15 5.05
C ARG A 77 12.49 -1.69 4.80
N LYS A 78 13.78 -1.40 4.57
CA LYS A 78 14.26 -0.04 4.29
C LYS A 78 13.71 0.50 2.96
N ASP A 79 13.68 -0.34 1.93
CA ASP A 79 13.18 0.03 0.61
C ASP A 79 11.66 0.28 0.64
N ALA A 80 10.90 -0.55 1.38
CA ALA A 80 9.47 -0.33 1.61
C ALA A 80 9.19 0.99 2.36
N ASN A 81 9.93 1.25 3.45
CA ASN A 81 9.79 2.52 4.18
C ASN A 81 10.14 3.73 3.31
N LYS A 82 11.14 3.59 2.44
CA LYS A 82 11.54 4.65 1.50
C LYS A 82 10.47 4.87 0.43
N ALA A 83 9.89 3.80 -0.11
CA ALA A 83 8.79 3.86 -1.07
C ALA A 83 7.57 4.57 -0.46
N ASN A 84 7.16 4.20 0.76
CA ASN A 84 6.07 4.88 1.47
C ASN A 84 6.37 6.37 1.70
N SER A 85 7.62 6.72 2.04
CA SER A 85 8.03 8.12 2.20
C SER A 85 7.93 8.89 0.88
N PHE A 86 8.22 8.23 -0.24
CA PHE A 86 8.12 8.82 -1.57
C PHE A 86 6.67 9.02 -2.01
N SER A 87 5.79 8.06 -1.74
CA SER A 87 4.36 8.20 -2.00
C SER A 87 3.77 9.40 -1.25
N LYS A 88 4.04 9.50 0.06
CA LYS A 88 3.59 10.64 0.89
C LYS A 88 4.08 12.00 0.38
N LEU A 89 5.35 12.10 -0.02
CA LEU A 89 5.89 13.33 -0.59
C LEU A 89 5.27 13.66 -1.95
N SER A 90 5.04 12.65 -2.80
CA SER A 90 4.40 12.82 -4.10
C SER A 90 2.94 13.30 -3.97
N GLU A 91 2.19 12.76 -3.02
CA GLU A 91 0.83 13.18 -2.69
C GLU A 91 0.80 14.64 -2.23
N GLN A 92 1.67 15.02 -1.29
CA GLN A 92 1.78 16.40 -0.83
C GLN A 92 2.18 17.36 -1.97
N ILE A 93 3.16 17.01 -2.81
CA ILE A 93 3.54 17.83 -3.97
C ILE A 93 2.35 18.04 -4.90
N THR A 94 1.60 16.97 -5.18
CA THR A 94 0.40 17.00 -6.04
C THR A 94 -0.66 17.93 -5.45
N GLU A 95 -0.95 17.81 -4.17
CA GLU A 95 -1.95 18.60 -3.46
C GLU A 95 -1.59 20.09 -3.40
N TYR A 96 -0.36 20.42 -2.99
CA TYR A 96 0.11 21.80 -2.91
C TYR A 96 0.19 22.46 -4.28
N THR A 97 0.51 21.68 -5.32
CA THR A 97 0.46 22.15 -6.70
C THR A 97 -0.98 22.44 -7.15
N LYS A 98 -1.93 21.56 -6.80
CA LYS A 98 -3.36 21.74 -7.11
C LYS A 98 -3.95 22.97 -6.42
N ARG A 99 -3.57 23.23 -5.16
CA ARG A 99 -4.13 24.35 -4.37
C ARG A 99 -3.50 25.71 -4.68
N TYR A 100 -2.18 25.78 -4.85
CA TYR A 100 -1.44 27.05 -4.92
C TYR A 100 -0.65 27.24 -6.24
N GLY A 101 -0.81 26.32 -7.18
CA GLY A 101 -0.17 26.35 -8.48
C GLY A 101 1.21 25.67 -8.53
N PRO A 102 1.73 25.46 -9.76
CA PRO A 102 2.89 24.61 -10.05
C PRO A 102 4.25 25.30 -9.95
N ASP A 103 4.30 26.63 -9.87
CA ASP A 103 5.57 27.36 -9.86
C ASP A 103 6.16 27.40 -8.43
N PRO A 104 7.35 26.82 -8.18
CA PRO A 104 8.00 26.86 -6.87
C PRO A 104 8.41 28.28 -6.43
N LYS A 105 8.46 29.26 -7.34
CA LYS A 105 8.75 30.66 -7.00
C LYS A 105 7.58 31.35 -6.33
N THR A 106 6.36 31.03 -6.76
CA THR A 106 5.13 31.59 -6.17
C THR A 106 4.65 30.75 -4.99
N ASN A 107 4.88 29.44 -5.02
CA ASN A 107 4.48 28.50 -4.00
C ASN A 107 5.68 28.08 -3.11
N GLY A 108 5.90 28.83 -2.02
CA GLY A 108 6.98 28.56 -1.07
C GLY A 108 6.90 27.20 -0.39
N ARG A 109 5.68 26.67 -0.17
CA ARG A 109 5.47 25.33 0.41
C ARG A 109 5.86 24.23 -0.58
N LEU A 110 5.50 24.37 -1.86
CA LEU A 110 5.95 23.45 -2.91
C LEU A 110 7.48 23.43 -3.01
N LYS A 111 8.14 24.59 -2.94
CA LYS A 111 9.60 24.66 -2.92
C LYS A 111 10.20 23.86 -1.76
N LEU A 112 9.67 24.02 -0.55
CA LEU A 112 10.13 23.27 0.63
C LEU A 112 9.97 21.75 0.43
N LEU A 113 8.83 21.31 -0.10
CA LEU A 113 8.56 19.90 -0.37
C LEU A 113 9.49 19.32 -1.45
N LEU A 114 9.76 20.07 -2.52
CA LEU A 114 10.72 19.67 -3.56
C LEU A 114 12.14 19.54 -2.99
N ASP A 115 12.54 20.45 -2.10
CA ASP A 115 13.85 20.36 -1.44
C ASP A 115 13.92 19.19 -0.46
N GLN A 116 12.84 18.89 0.27
CA GLN A 116 12.73 17.69 1.11
C GLN A 116 12.79 16.39 0.28
N ALA A 117 12.09 16.33 -0.85
CA ALA A 117 12.11 15.19 -1.77
C ALA A 117 13.49 14.97 -2.38
N LYS A 118 14.21 16.04 -2.74
CA LYS A 118 15.63 15.93 -3.16
C LYS A 118 16.51 15.36 -2.05
N LYS A 119 16.34 15.83 -0.80
CA LYS A 119 17.10 15.34 0.36
C LYS A 119 16.83 13.86 0.66
N SER A 120 15.61 13.36 0.44
CA SER A 120 15.27 11.93 0.60
C SER A 120 15.78 11.05 -0.56
N GLY A 121 16.36 11.66 -1.59
CA GLY A 121 16.90 10.97 -2.77
C GLY A 121 15.82 10.56 -3.78
N MET A 122 14.69 11.28 -3.82
CA MET A 122 13.69 11.11 -4.87
C MET A 122 14.24 11.64 -6.21
N SER A 123 14.01 10.91 -7.30
CA SER A 123 14.46 11.33 -8.63
C SER A 123 13.67 12.52 -9.17
N GLY A 124 14.32 13.38 -9.96
CA GLY A 124 13.70 14.54 -10.62
C GLY A 124 12.42 14.22 -11.37
N THR A 125 12.41 13.11 -12.10
CA THR A 125 11.26 12.63 -12.88
C THR A 125 10.02 12.34 -12.04
N ILE A 126 10.18 11.80 -10.81
CA ILE A 126 9.05 11.51 -9.91
C ILE A 126 8.45 12.82 -9.40
N MET A 127 9.31 13.76 -9.01
CA MET A 127 8.88 15.09 -8.56
C MET A 127 8.15 15.86 -9.67
N GLU A 128 8.69 15.86 -10.89
CA GLU A 128 8.04 16.48 -12.06
C GLU A 128 6.69 15.85 -12.39
N ASN A 129 6.58 14.52 -12.29
CA ASN A 129 5.31 13.82 -12.50
C ASN A 129 4.26 14.17 -11.45
N ALA A 130 4.66 14.33 -10.18
CA ALA A 130 3.77 14.77 -9.10
C ALA A 130 3.26 16.20 -9.34
N VAL A 131 4.15 17.12 -9.78
CA VAL A 131 3.76 18.49 -10.15
C VAL A 131 2.78 18.48 -11.33
N LYS A 132 3.06 17.72 -12.40
CA LYS A 132 2.15 17.57 -13.54
C LYS A 132 0.78 17.03 -13.13
N ARG A 133 0.74 16.00 -12.28
CA ARG A 133 -0.52 15.46 -11.74
C ARG A 133 -1.30 16.51 -10.96
N GLY A 134 -0.61 17.36 -10.18
CA GLY A 134 -1.21 18.48 -9.46
C GLY A 134 -1.81 19.55 -10.38
N GLN A 135 -1.26 19.71 -11.60
CA GLN A 135 -1.82 20.58 -12.64
C GLN A 135 -3.03 19.96 -13.37
N GLY A 136 -3.45 18.75 -13.00
CA GLY A 136 -4.48 18.01 -13.73
C GLY A 136 -3.98 17.44 -15.06
N LEU A 137 -2.67 17.25 -15.21
CA LEU A 137 -2.06 16.66 -16.39
C LEU A 137 -1.49 15.27 -16.08
N SER A 138 -1.60 14.37 -17.04
CA SER A 138 -0.97 13.06 -16.97
C SER A 138 0.52 13.14 -17.28
N ILE A 139 1.24 12.03 -17.10
CA ILE A 139 2.66 11.93 -17.46
C ILE A 139 2.87 12.27 -18.94
N SER A 140 1.89 11.93 -19.79
CA SER A 140 1.90 12.23 -21.22
C SER A 140 1.46 13.66 -21.58
N GLY A 141 1.10 14.48 -20.57
CA GLY A 141 0.63 15.86 -20.75
C GLY A 141 -0.83 15.98 -21.17
N LYS A 142 -1.60 14.88 -21.13
CA LYS A 142 -3.04 14.90 -21.38
C LYS A 142 -3.81 15.39 -20.15
N PRO A 143 -4.94 16.08 -20.31
CA PRO A 143 -5.79 16.43 -19.18
C PRO A 143 -6.31 15.16 -18.50
N LEU A 144 -6.34 15.17 -17.17
CA LEU A 144 -6.97 14.14 -16.35
C LEU A 144 -8.47 14.41 -16.29
N GLU A 145 -9.26 13.36 -16.51
CA GLU A 145 -10.71 13.35 -16.38
C GLU A 145 -11.12 12.44 -15.22
N THR A 146 -12.19 12.82 -14.52
CA THR A 146 -12.81 12.00 -13.48
C THR A 146 -13.85 11.07 -14.10
N VAL A 147 -13.77 9.78 -13.79
CA VAL A 147 -14.70 8.75 -14.24
C VAL A 147 -15.22 7.98 -13.04
N ASN A 148 -16.54 7.96 -12.87
CA ASN A 148 -17.17 7.15 -11.83
C ASN A 148 -17.57 5.80 -12.41
N ILE A 149 -17.14 4.72 -11.76
CA ILE A 149 -17.46 3.35 -12.11
C ILE A 149 -18.30 2.75 -10.99
N GLU A 150 -19.51 2.36 -11.32
CA GLU A 150 -20.52 1.91 -10.36
C GLU A 150 -20.78 0.41 -10.53
N GLY A 151 -20.99 -0.27 -9.41
CA GLY A 151 -21.28 -1.70 -9.45
C GLY A 151 -21.72 -2.27 -8.11
N MET A 152 -21.99 -3.58 -8.15
CA MET A 152 -22.38 -4.37 -7.00
C MET A 152 -21.57 -5.66 -6.98
N THR A 153 -21.13 -6.09 -5.81
CA THR A 153 -20.45 -7.38 -5.62
C THR A 153 -21.47 -8.53 -5.60
N GLN A 154 -20.97 -9.77 -5.63
CA GLN A 154 -21.83 -10.96 -5.52
C GLN A 154 -22.63 -10.99 -4.21
N GLU A 155 -22.07 -10.41 -3.14
CA GLU A 155 -22.65 -10.37 -1.79
C GLU A 155 -23.71 -9.24 -1.63
N GLY A 156 -24.06 -8.54 -2.71
CA GLY A 156 -25.04 -7.46 -2.69
C GLY A 156 -24.49 -6.11 -2.23
N VAL A 157 -23.18 -6.00 -1.97
CA VAL A 157 -22.54 -4.74 -1.60
C VAL A 157 -22.44 -3.84 -2.82
N SER A 158 -23.02 -2.66 -2.74
CA SER A 158 -22.92 -1.62 -3.75
C SER A 158 -21.66 -0.79 -3.55
N PHE A 159 -21.01 -0.41 -4.63
CA PHE A 159 -19.80 0.40 -4.60
C PHE A 159 -19.74 1.41 -5.75
N ILE A 160 -19.05 2.53 -5.48
CA ILE A 160 -18.69 3.56 -6.45
C ILE A 160 -17.17 3.71 -6.40
N VAL A 161 -16.51 3.50 -7.54
CA VAL A 161 -15.06 3.72 -7.70
C VAL A 161 -14.87 5.02 -8.48
N GLU A 162 -14.30 6.03 -7.84
CA GLU A 162 -13.92 7.28 -8.49
C GLU A 162 -12.50 7.13 -9.05
N CYS A 163 -12.37 7.26 -10.37
CA CYS A 163 -11.08 7.17 -11.06
C CYS A 163 -10.68 8.52 -11.63
N VAL A 164 -9.39 8.84 -11.59
CA VAL A 164 -8.80 10.02 -12.23
C VAL A 164 -7.77 9.54 -13.25
N THR A 165 -8.10 9.69 -14.53
CA THR A 165 -7.35 9.06 -15.62
C THR A 165 -7.19 9.98 -16.83
N ASP A 166 -6.22 9.68 -17.68
CA ASP A 166 -6.03 10.30 -18.99
C ASP A 166 -6.56 9.47 -20.17
N ASN A 167 -7.12 8.29 -19.84
CA ASN A 167 -7.69 7.38 -20.81
C ASN A 167 -8.82 6.57 -20.17
N LYS A 168 -10.05 7.10 -20.24
CA LYS A 168 -11.26 6.45 -19.76
C LYS A 168 -11.44 5.01 -20.24
N LEU A 169 -11.19 4.71 -21.51
CA LEU A 169 -11.43 3.37 -22.05
C LEU A 169 -10.48 2.31 -21.44
N ARG A 170 -9.21 2.67 -21.21
CA ARG A 170 -8.24 1.81 -20.53
C ARG A 170 -8.71 1.53 -19.10
N THR A 171 -8.96 2.59 -18.33
CA THR A 171 -9.36 2.47 -16.92
C THR A 171 -10.66 1.68 -16.76
N LEU A 172 -11.65 1.91 -17.62
CA LEU A 172 -12.89 1.12 -17.62
C LEU A 172 -12.64 -0.37 -17.86
N GLN A 173 -11.71 -0.73 -18.75
CA GLN A 173 -11.37 -2.13 -19.02
C GLN A 173 -10.65 -2.77 -17.82
N ASP A 174 -9.68 -2.06 -17.25
CA ASP A 174 -8.89 -2.54 -16.11
C ASP A 174 -9.78 -2.76 -14.87
N VAL A 175 -10.58 -1.76 -14.51
CA VAL A 175 -11.51 -1.85 -13.36
C VAL A 175 -12.59 -2.90 -13.61
N ARG A 176 -13.14 -2.99 -14.82
CA ARG A 176 -14.11 -4.04 -15.17
C ARG A 176 -13.52 -5.44 -15.01
N LEU A 177 -12.25 -5.65 -15.40
CA LEU A 177 -11.59 -6.94 -15.23
C LEU A 177 -11.47 -7.32 -13.74
N ILE A 178 -11.16 -6.35 -12.88
CA ILE A 178 -11.07 -6.55 -11.43
C ILE A 178 -12.45 -6.93 -10.86
N ILE A 179 -13.50 -6.17 -11.22
CA ILE A 179 -14.88 -6.41 -10.78
C ILE A 179 -15.35 -7.81 -11.21
N ASN A 180 -15.14 -8.18 -12.48
CA ASN A 180 -15.55 -9.48 -12.99
C ASN A 180 -14.80 -10.64 -12.31
N LYS A 181 -13.51 -10.47 -11.99
CA LYS A 181 -12.72 -11.46 -11.24
C LYS A 181 -13.21 -11.64 -9.81
N ALA A 182 -13.80 -10.60 -9.21
CA ALA A 182 -14.43 -10.64 -7.90
C ALA A 182 -15.90 -11.08 -7.92
N GLY A 183 -16.43 -11.52 -9.07
CA GLY A 183 -17.83 -11.96 -9.21
C GLY A 183 -18.85 -10.81 -9.19
N GLY A 184 -18.39 -9.55 -9.22
CA GLY A 184 -19.26 -8.37 -9.24
C GLY A 184 -19.83 -8.06 -10.62
N LYS A 185 -20.78 -7.13 -10.66
CA LYS A 185 -21.42 -6.62 -11.88
C LYS A 185 -21.40 -5.10 -11.90
N LEU A 186 -21.13 -4.54 -13.08
CA LEU A 186 -21.28 -3.11 -13.33
C LEU A 186 -22.76 -2.78 -13.50
N THR A 187 -23.29 -2.00 -12.57
CA THR A 187 -24.69 -1.59 -12.50
C THR A 187 -24.74 -0.18 -11.93
N PRO A 188 -25.60 0.72 -12.43
CA PRO A 188 -25.81 2.00 -11.78
C PRO A 188 -26.28 1.79 -10.33
N VAL A 189 -25.56 2.37 -9.37
CA VAL A 189 -25.90 2.31 -7.94
C VAL A 189 -25.91 3.69 -7.30
N SER A 190 -25.64 4.76 -8.05
CA SER A 190 -25.63 6.16 -7.58
C SER A 190 -26.90 6.57 -6.81
N TYR A 191 -28.05 5.97 -7.10
CA TYR A 191 -29.29 6.24 -6.36
C TYR A 191 -29.30 5.71 -4.91
N LEU A 192 -28.37 4.81 -4.57
CA LEU A 192 -28.17 4.28 -3.21
C LEU A 192 -27.19 5.13 -2.39
N PHE A 193 -26.61 6.17 -2.99
CA PHE A 193 -25.63 7.03 -2.35
C PHE A 193 -26.06 8.49 -2.44
N VAL A 194 -25.87 9.22 -1.35
CA VAL A 194 -26.03 10.68 -1.31
C VAL A 194 -24.64 11.31 -1.26
N LYS A 195 -24.39 12.26 -2.15
CA LYS A 195 -23.11 12.97 -2.23
C LYS A 195 -23.14 14.18 -1.31
N HIS A 196 -22.40 14.14 -0.21
CA HIS A 196 -22.29 15.27 0.72
C HIS A 196 -20.88 15.84 0.73
N PRO A 197 -20.73 17.15 0.97
CA PRO A 197 -19.48 17.73 1.42
C PRO A 197 -19.05 17.11 2.75
N TYR A 198 -17.76 16.86 2.88
CA TYR A 198 -17.16 16.43 4.14
C TYR A 198 -15.90 17.24 4.44
N MET A 199 -15.58 17.33 5.72
CA MET A 199 -14.41 18.02 6.24
C MET A 199 -13.76 17.18 7.32
N HIS A 200 -12.44 17.10 7.33
CA HIS A 200 -11.67 16.54 8.43
C HIS A 200 -11.23 17.67 9.36
N LEU A 201 -11.67 17.60 10.60
CA LEU A 201 -11.30 18.50 11.67
C LEU A 201 -10.24 17.82 12.54
N THR A 202 -9.12 18.49 12.77
CA THR A 202 -8.09 18.01 13.68
C THR A 202 -8.13 18.85 14.95
N GLY A 203 -8.46 18.22 16.07
CA GLY A 203 -8.44 18.79 17.40
C GLY A 203 -7.08 18.65 18.10
N PRO A 204 -6.91 19.28 19.26
CA PRO A 204 -5.68 19.22 20.03
C PRO A 204 -5.44 17.81 20.61
N GLU A 205 -4.27 17.22 20.33
CA GLU A 205 -3.89 15.86 20.77
C GLU A 205 -3.85 15.70 22.30
N GLU A 206 -3.66 16.79 23.04
CA GLU A 206 -3.60 16.80 24.52
C GLU A 206 -4.99 16.64 25.17
N MET A 207 -6.06 16.78 24.39
CA MET A 207 -7.45 16.72 24.86
C MET A 207 -8.02 15.32 24.62
N SER A 208 -8.73 14.75 25.61
CA SER A 208 -9.42 13.47 25.43
C SER A 208 -10.55 13.59 24.39
N PRO A 209 -10.91 12.51 23.68
CA PRO A 209 -12.02 12.52 22.73
C PRO A 209 -13.36 12.99 23.34
N GLU A 210 -13.61 12.65 24.60
CA GLU A 210 -14.79 13.11 25.36
C GLU A 210 -14.85 14.64 25.47
N ASN A 211 -13.74 15.27 25.87
CA ASN A 211 -13.65 16.71 26.00
C ASN A 211 -13.65 17.41 24.65
N GLN A 212 -13.07 16.77 23.62
CA GLN A 212 -13.16 17.25 22.24
C GLN A 212 -14.61 17.22 21.72
N THR A 213 -15.39 16.19 22.09
CA THR A 213 -16.82 16.10 21.74
C THR A 213 -17.57 17.30 22.32
N ALA A 214 -17.45 17.53 23.63
CA ALA A 214 -18.10 18.64 24.30
C ALA A 214 -17.68 20.01 23.75
N ALA A 215 -16.41 20.17 23.37
CA ALA A 215 -15.93 21.39 22.74
C ALA A 215 -16.49 21.62 21.33
N LEU A 216 -16.85 20.54 20.62
CA LEU A 216 -17.43 20.61 19.28
C LEU A 216 -18.95 20.77 19.29
N GLU A 217 -19.66 20.33 20.34
CA GLU A 217 -21.14 20.37 20.40
C GLU A 217 -21.70 21.76 20.08
N ASP A 218 -21.29 22.80 20.81
CA ASP A 218 -21.76 24.17 20.60
C ASP A 218 -21.43 24.76 19.21
N PRO A 219 -20.17 24.74 18.72
CA PRO A 219 -19.84 25.32 17.42
C PRO A 219 -20.48 24.55 16.25
N VAL A 220 -20.61 23.23 16.36
CA VAL A 220 -21.18 22.38 15.30
C VAL A 220 -22.68 22.63 15.14
N LEU A 221 -23.41 22.92 16.23
CA LEU A 221 -24.83 23.31 16.19
C LEU A 221 -25.10 24.63 15.44
N THR A 222 -24.11 25.53 15.33
CA THR A 222 -24.28 26.80 14.63
C THR A 222 -24.11 26.69 13.12
N LEU A 223 -23.64 25.54 12.64
CA LEU A 223 -23.28 25.29 11.26
C LEU A 223 -24.26 24.30 10.61
N PRO A 224 -24.37 24.30 9.27
CA PRO A 224 -25.22 23.34 8.55
C PRO A 224 -24.58 21.95 8.51
N ILE A 225 -24.12 21.44 9.66
CA ILE A 225 -23.45 20.15 9.80
C ILE A 225 -24.49 19.11 10.19
N GLU A 226 -24.56 18.01 9.45
CA GLU A 226 -25.49 16.90 9.69
C GLU A 226 -24.93 15.90 10.71
N TYR A 227 -23.62 15.67 10.62
CA TYR A 227 -22.94 14.63 11.37
C TYR A 227 -21.51 15.02 11.68
N VAL A 228 -21.05 14.80 12.91
CA VAL A 228 -19.63 14.83 13.26
C VAL A 228 -19.28 13.57 14.03
N GLY A 229 -18.29 12.83 13.55
CA GLY A 229 -17.84 11.61 14.19
C GLY A 229 -16.33 11.52 14.23
N LEU A 230 -15.79 10.96 15.31
CA LEU A 230 -14.36 10.63 15.40
C LEU A 230 -14.03 9.52 14.40
N LEU A 231 -12.95 9.68 13.63
CA LEU A 231 -12.52 8.65 12.68
C LEU A 231 -12.06 7.38 13.41
N PRO A 232 -12.36 6.18 12.89
CA PRO A 232 -11.94 4.92 13.51
C PRO A 232 -10.42 4.83 13.67
N GLY A 233 -9.95 4.59 14.90
CA GLY A 233 -8.52 4.45 15.21
C GLY A 233 -7.75 5.76 15.37
N GLU A 234 -8.42 6.91 15.22
CA GLU A 234 -7.86 8.24 15.44
C GLU A 234 -8.26 8.77 16.83
N THR A 235 -7.45 9.66 17.39
CA THR A 235 -7.71 10.29 18.70
C THR A 235 -8.05 11.78 18.62
N SER A 236 -7.76 12.41 17.48
CA SER A 236 -7.92 13.85 17.29
C SER A 236 -8.51 14.23 15.93
N THR A 237 -8.76 13.26 15.04
CA THR A 237 -9.29 13.54 13.69
C THR A 237 -10.76 13.16 13.60
N TRP A 238 -11.58 14.15 13.28
CA TRP A 238 -13.03 14.06 13.18
C TRP A 238 -13.48 14.28 11.75
N GLU A 239 -14.49 13.53 11.30
CA GLU A 239 -15.17 13.75 10.02
C GLU A 239 -16.49 14.48 10.28
N ALA A 240 -16.62 15.68 9.71
CA ALA A 240 -17.85 16.45 9.70
C ALA A 240 -18.51 16.33 8.30
N ARG A 241 -19.75 15.86 8.25
CA ARG A 241 -20.62 15.87 7.06
C ARG A 241 -21.49 17.11 7.08
N VAL A 242 -21.56 17.81 5.96
CA VAL A 242 -22.30 19.07 5.85
C VAL A 242 -23.52 18.89 4.95
N GLU A 243 -24.61 19.57 5.32
CA GLU A 243 -25.83 19.66 4.51
C GLU A 243 -25.55 20.43 3.21
N TYR A 244 -26.22 20.02 2.13
CA TYR A 244 -25.85 20.33 0.74
C TYR A 244 -26.06 21.81 0.31
N SER A 245 -26.27 22.77 1.22
CA SER A 245 -26.80 24.07 0.85
C SER A 245 -25.76 25.15 0.46
N GLU A 246 -24.45 24.96 0.70
CA GLU A 246 -23.45 26.01 0.46
C GLU A 246 -22.21 25.60 -0.36
N PRO A 247 -21.57 26.55 -1.10
CA PRO A 247 -20.32 26.30 -1.79
C PRO A 247 -19.23 25.83 -0.80
N PRO A 248 -18.45 24.76 -1.10
CA PRO A 248 -17.47 24.20 -0.17
C PRO A 248 -16.39 25.16 0.32
N LEU A 249 -16.09 26.23 -0.44
CA LEU A 249 -15.09 27.23 -0.08
C LEU A 249 -15.56 28.17 1.04
N GLN A 250 -16.81 28.65 0.97
CA GLN A 250 -17.35 29.58 1.97
C GLN A 250 -17.49 28.87 3.32
N LEU A 251 -18.00 27.65 3.28
CA LEU A 251 -18.10 26.75 4.41
C LEU A 251 -16.74 26.53 5.11
N VAL A 252 -15.65 26.32 4.35
CA VAL A 252 -14.31 26.15 4.94
C VAL A 252 -13.89 27.38 5.73
N GLU A 253 -14.08 28.58 5.18
CA GLU A 253 -13.70 29.83 5.83
C GLU A 253 -14.54 30.09 7.08
N ASP A 254 -15.84 29.81 7.03
CA ASP A 254 -16.75 30.05 8.15
C ASP A 254 -16.53 29.04 9.27
N MET A 255 -16.27 27.77 8.94
CA MET A 255 -15.85 26.77 9.91
C MET A 255 -14.54 27.14 10.60
N GLN A 256 -13.54 27.63 9.87
CA GLN A 256 -12.28 28.07 10.50
C GLN A 256 -12.47 29.22 11.50
N LYS A 257 -13.50 30.06 11.34
CA LYS A 257 -13.81 31.15 12.28
C LYS A 257 -14.58 30.66 13.51
N ILE A 258 -15.37 29.60 13.35
CA ILE A 258 -16.29 29.08 14.37
C ILE A 258 -15.62 27.99 15.23
N LEU A 259 -14.61 27.31 14.70
CA LEU A 259 -13.89 26.27 15.42
C LEU A 259 -13.18 26.81 16.68
N PRO A 260 -13.18 26.04 17.79
CA PRO A 260 -12.50 26.46 19.02
C PRO A 260 -10.98 26.52 18.84
N GLU A 261 -10.31 27.25 19.72
CA GLU A 261 -8.84 27.34 19.70
C GLU A 261 -8.19 25.93 19.72
N GLY A 262 -7.19 25.74 18.86
CA GLY A 262 -6.50 24.45 18.72
C GLY A 262 -7.10 23.50 17.68
N TRP A 263 -8.24 23.85 17.09
CA TRP A 263 -8.84 23.08 15.99
C TRP A 263 -8.44 23.62 14.62
N SER A 264 -8.29 22.73 13.65
CA SER A 264 -7.99 23.10 12.27
C SER A 264 -8.66 22.19 11.25
N VAL A 265 -9.02 22.76 10.11
CA VAL A 265 -9.54 22.00 8.97
C VAL A 265 -8.38 21.47 8.14
N THR A 266 -8.25 20.14 8.06
CA THR A 266 -7.12 19.48 7.38
C THR A 266 -7.47 19.10 5.95
N LYS A 267 -8.58 18.37 5.75
CA LYS A 267 -9.05 17.87 4.45
C LYS A 267 -10.48 18.32 4.20
N THR A 268 -10.80 18.70 2.98
CA THR A 268 -12.18 18.91 2.54
C THR A 268 -12.41 18.24 1.21
N GLY A 269 -13.64 17.80 0.97
CA GLY A 269 -13.99 17.15 -0.29
C GLY A 269 -15.48 16.86 -0.39
N LEU A 270 -15.83 16.13 -1.44
CA LEU A 270 -17.15 15.54 -1.62
C LEU A 270 -17.00 14.03 -1.45
N LYS A 271 -17.90 13.41 -0.70
CA LYS A 271 -17.90 11.97 -0.42
C LYS A 271 -19.28 11.39 -0.69
N TYR A 272 -19.31 10.16 -1.18
CA TYR A 272 -20.54 9.39 -1.34
C TYR A 272 -20.84 8.65 -0.05
N TYR A 273 -21.98 8.96 0.56
CA TYR A 273 -22.47 8.27 1.74
C TYR A 273 -23.62 7.35 1.34
N PRO A 274 -23.58 6.07 1.75
CA PRO A 274 -24.66 5.14 1.45
C PRO A 274 -25.92 5.49 2.25
N SER A 275 -27.09 5.36 1.62
CA SER A 275 -28.37 5.50 2.32
C SER A 275 -28.69 4.29 3.20
N ASP A 276 -28.38 3.09 2.70
CA ASP A 276 -28.58 1.82 3.39
C ASP A 276 -27.29 1.01 3.42
N HIS A 277 -27.07 0.27 4.50
CA HIS A 277 -25.89 -0.56 4.69
C HIS A 277 -26.18 -2.06 4.52
N VAL A 278 -25.21 -2.78 3.95
CA VAL A 278 -25.21 -4.25 3.89
C VAL A 278 -24.22 -4.78 4.92
N GLN A 279 -24.72 -5.59 5.86
CA GLN A 279 -23.87 -6.21 6.87
C GLN A 279 -23.11 -7.41 6.29
N VAL A 280 -21.79 -7.45 6.51
CA VAL A 280 -20.92 -8.56 6.12
C VAL A 280 -20.09 -8.99 7.32
N GLU A 281 -20.05 -10.30 7.58
CA GLU A 281 -19.28 -10.88 8.68
C GLU A 281 -17.77 -10.81 8.41
N ASP A 282 -16.99 -10.43 9.42
CA ASP A 282 -15.56 -10.16 9.26
C ASP A 282 -14.73 -11.38 8.90
N GLU A 283 -15.03 -12.53 9.48
CA GLU A 283 -14.29 -13.79 9.29
C GLU A 283 -14.97 -14.70 8.24
N SER A 284 -15.84 -14.13 7.41
CA SER A 284 -16.53 -14.86 6.35
C SER A 284 -15.74 -14.87 5.04
N GLU A 285 -15.99 -15.89 4.20
CA GLU A 285 -15.44 -15.93 2.83
C GLU A 285 -15.84 -14.68 2.02
N ALA A 286 -17.04 -14.15 2.27
CA ALA A 286 -17.55 -12.91 1.68
C ALA A 286 -16.70 -11.68 2.09
N GLY A 287 -16.34 -11.59 3.38
CA GLY A 287 -15.49 -10.53 3.90
C GLY A 287 -14.09 -10.55 3.30
N ASP A 288 -13.46 -11.73 3.25
CA ASP A 288 -12.12 -11.89 2.64
C ASP A 288 -12.14 -11.62 1.13
N ALA A 289 -13.19 -12.05 0.42
CA ALA A 289 -13.37 -11.74 -0.99
C ALA A 289 -13.51 -10.23 -1.23
N PHE A 290 -14.25 -9.52 -0.38
CA PHE A 290 -14.40 -8.07 -0.47
C PHE A 290 -13.09 -7.33 -0.17
N ARG A 291 -12.34 -7.72 0.86
CA ARG A 291 -11.02 -7.13 1.15
C ARG A 291 -10.07 -7.28 -0.02
N ASN A 292 -9.95 -8.49 -0.57
CA ASN A 292 -9.12 -8.76 -1.74
C ASN A 292 -9.59 -7.98 -2.99
N PHE A 293 -10.90 -7.76 -3.14
CA PHE A 293 -11.44 -6.90 -4.18
C PHE A 293 -11.00 -5.44 -4.03
N VAL A 294 -11.11 -4.88 -2.81
CA VAL A 294 -10.66 -3.51 -2.51
C VAL A 294 -9.16 -3.37 -2.71
N GLU A 295 -8.34 -4.29 -2.19
CA GLU A 295 -6.88 -4.30 -2.38
C GLU A 295 -6.50 -4.25 -3.88
N LYS A 296 -7.16 -5.05 -4.72
CA LYS A 296 -6.91 -5.05 -6.16
C LYS A 296 -7.33 -3.76 -6.85
N LEU A 297 -8.37 -3.09 -6.35
CA LEU A 297 -8.76 -1.78 -6.87
C LEU A 297 -7.76 -0.70 -6.45
N GLU A 298 -7.27 -0.74 -5.21
CA GLU A 298 -6.24 0.18 -4.70
C GLU A 298 -4.89 0.02 -5.42
N ASP A 299 -4.57 -1.20 -5.87
CA ASP A 299 -3.41 -1.47 -6.73
C ASP A 299 -3.50 -0.77 -8.10
N CYS A 300 -4.68 -0.32 -8.52
CA CYS A 300 -4.87 0.39 -9.78
C CYS A 300 -4.52 1.88 -9.63
N SER A 301 -3.52 2.35 -10.39
CA SER A 301 -3.03 3.74 -10.32
C SER A 301 -4.05 4.82 -10.70
N ASP A 302 -5.08 4.45 -11.43
CA ASP A 302 -6.13 5.35 -11.91
C ASP A 302 -7.28 5.48 -10.89
N VAL A 303 -7.39 4.57 -9.92
CA VAL A 303 -8.38 4.64 -8.84
C VAL A 303 -7.94 5.70 -7.83
N ALA A 304 -8.85 6.61 -7.50
CA ALA A 304 -8.61 7.68 -6.55
C ALA A 304 -9.29 7.40 -5.20
N GLU A 305 -10.59 7.08 -5.22
CA GLU A 305 -11.37 6.83 -4.01
C GLU A 305 -12.36 5.68 -4.28
N ILE A 306 -12.64 4.88 -3.25
CA ILE A 306 -13.58 3.76 -3.29
C ILE A 306 -14.63 3.98 -2.21
N TYR A 307 -15.89 4.02 -2.61
CA TYR A 307 -17.03 4.12 -1.70
C TYR A 307 -17.82 2.83 -1.76
N SER A 308 -18.26 2.32 -0.61
CA SER A 308 -19.12 1.15 -0.55
C SER A 308 -20.15 1.29 0.56
N ASN A 309 -21.24 0.54 0.46
CA ASN A 309 -22.25 0.48 1.51
C ASN A 309 -22.07 -0.69 2.48
N LEU A 310 -20.91 -1.35 2.46
CA LEU A 310 -20.60 -2.44 3.36
C LEU A 310 -20.47 -1.92 4.79
N ARG A 311 -21.03 -2.67 5.75
CA ARG A 311 -20.83 -2.51 7.17
C ARG A 311 -20.32 -3.82 7.75
N TRP A 312 -19.12 -3.80 8.31
CA TRP A 312 -18.56 -4.97 8.98
C TRP A 312 -19.39 -5.36 10.21
N SER A 313 -19.47 -6.66 10.51
CA SER A 313 -20.15 -7.15 11.72
C SER A 313 -19.53 -6.61 13.01
N SER A 314 -18.21 -6.42 13.03
CA SER A 314 -17.46 -5.83 14.15
C SER A 314 -17.56 -4.31 14.21
N TYR A 315 -18.23 -3.67 13.25
CA TYR A 315 -18.37 -2.22 13.24
C TYR A 315 -19.23 -1.76 14.41
N GLU A 316 -18.56 -1.26 15.43
CA GLU A 316 -19.16 -0.43 16.46
C GLU A 316 -19.25 1.01 15.94
N PRO A 317 -20.41 1.68 16.05
CA PRO A 317 -20.49 3.11 15.77
C PRO A 317 -19.46 3.86 16.64
N PRO A 318 -18.88 4.96 16.13
CA PRO A 318 -17.91 5.73 16.89
C PRO A 318 -18.53 6.16 18.22
N LYS A 319 -17.82 5.88 19.33
CA LYS A 319 -18.29 6.20 20.69
C LYS A 319 -18.57 7.68 20.90
N HIS A 320 -17.94 8.52 20.10
CA HIS A 320 -18.12 9.96 20.08
C HIS A 320 -18.64 10.36 18.70
N GLU A 321 -19.96 10.51 18.61
CA GLU A 321 -20.64 11.06 17.46
C GLU A 321 -21.68 12.08 17.90
N ILE A 322 -21.77 13.16 17.13
CA ILE A 322 -22.77 14.20 17.24
C ILE A 322 -23.61 14.09 15.97
N VAL A 323 -24.79 13.49 16.11
CA VAL A 323 -25.79 13.42 15.04
C VAL A 323 -26.72 14.62 15.25
N LEU A 324 -26.75 15.55 14.30
CA LEU A 324 -27.52 16.79 14.41
C LEU A 324 -28.89 16.72 13.70
N THR A 325 -29.32 15.53 13.30
CA THR A 325 -30.64 15.34 12.68
C THR A 325 -31.73 15.18 13.76
N GLU A 326 -32.75 16.04 13.72
CA GLU A 326 -34.07 15.77 14.32
C GLU A 326 -34.79 14.61 13.63
#